data_AF-A0A354BPJ6-F1
#
_entry.id   AF-A0A354BPJ6-F1
#
_cell.length_a   1.000
_cell.length_b   1.000
_cell.length_c   1.000
_cell.angle_alpha   90.00
_cell.angle_beta   90.00
_cell.angle_gamma   90.00
#
_symmetry.space_group_name_H-M   'P 1'
#
loop_
_entity.id
_entity.type
_entity.pdbx_description
1 polymer ?
#
loop_
_entity_poly.entity_id
_entity_poly.type
_entity_poly.pdbx_seq_one_letter_code
_entity_poly.pdbx_strand_id
1 'polypeptide(L)'
;MAILATDIAPSSLTASQSLQRTEVSPPCSFPQRVRSHYHAFWYHLGERLAWSRGIYREQPVQELHDLTGVQYERIASLQRRFRVRFEQHATQMTALRQYDYLDLLDQGWSALRLRVSTGGTVQDIGSSNFWYAPVLHTFFRPTKLIGVEVEGHRMYINGYSRHDYAQGYIQDLPNTEFHIQDYRHYCSP
;
A
#
# COMPACT_ATOMS: atom_id res chain seq x y z
N MET A 1 -23.64 -44.26 -25.45
CA MET A 1 -25.07 -44.39 -25.10
C MET A 1 -25.61 -42.98 -24.91
N ALA A 2 -26.47 -42.52 -25.81
CA ALA A 2 -27.09 -41.20 -25.80
C ALA A 2 -28.50 -41.31 -25.19
N ILE A 3 -28.85 -40.36 -24.32
CA ILE A 3 -30.22 -40.11 -23.81
C ILE A 3 -30.31 -38.59 -23.63
N LEU A 4 -30.88 -37.88 -24.61
CA LEU A 4 -32.27 -37.45 -24.76
C LEU A 4 -32.64 -36.23 -23.89
N ALA A 5 -32.81 -35.11 -24.58
CA ALA A 5 -33.38 -33.87 -24.08
C ALA A 5 -34.83 -34.13 -23.63
N THR A 6 -35.20 -33.56 -22.49
CA THR A 6 -36.61 -33.44 -22.07
C THR A 6 -36.92 -31.96 -21.92
N ASP A 7 -37.84 -31.50 -22.76
CA ASP A 7 -38.51 -30.21 -22.65
C ASP A 7 -39.23 -30.08 -21.30
N ILE A 8 -39.05 -28.95 -20.63
CA ILE A 8 -40.01 -28.43 -19.64
C ILE A 8 -40.37 -27.02 -20.06
N ALA A 9 -41.67 -26.84 -20.29
CA ALA A 9 -42.35 -25.62 -20.72
C ALA A 9 -42.13 -24.41 -19.77
N PRO A 10 -42.41 -23.17 -20.22
CA PRO A 10 -41.95 -21.96 -19.57
C PRO A 10 -42.85 -21.60 -18.38
N SER A 11 -42.31 -21.71 -17.17
CA SER A 11 -42.91 -21.13 -15.98
C SER A 11 -42.76 -19.62 -16.02
N SER A 12 -43.89 -18.93 -16.20
CA SER A 12 -44.07 -17.51 -15.96
C SER A 12 -43.61 -17.14 -14.54
N LEU A 13 -42.41 -16.58 -14.44
CA LEU A 13 -41.94 -15.86 -13.26
C LEU A 13 -41.77 -14.40 -13.65
N THR A 14 -42.82 -13.67 -13.34
CA THR A 14 -42.87 -12.23 -13.09
C THR A 14 -41.50 -11.67 -12.73
N ALA A 15 -40.91 -10.94 -13.67
CA ALA A 15 -39.77 -10.08 -13.43
C ALA A 15 -40.21 -8.96 -12.48
N SER A 16 -40.10 -9.22 -11.17
CA SER A 16 -40.07 -8.17 -10.17
C SER A 16 -38.81 -7.35 -10.42
N GLN A 17 -38.98 -6.28 -11.19
CA GLN A 17 -38.03 -5.19 -11.32
C GLN A 17 -37.70 -4.69 -9.91
N SER A 18 -36.60 -5.17 -9.35
CA SER A 18 -36.04 -4.59 -8.13
C SER A 18 -35.59 -3.18 -8.50
N LEU A 19 -36.34 -2.20 -8.01
CA LEU A 19 -36.00 -0.79 -8.01
C LEU A 19 -34.50 -0.60 -7.83
N GLN A 20 -33.81 -0.20 -8.90
CA GLN A 20 -32.59 0.59 -8.77
C GLN A 20 -32.99 1.89 -8.08
N ARG A 21 -32.96 1.88 -6.75
CA ARG A 21 -32.91 3.11 -5.98
C ARG A 21 -31.54 3.70 -6.27
N THR A 22 -31.48 4.60 -7.25
CA THR A 22 -30.40 5.57 -7.37
C THR A 22 -30.35 6.32 -6.04
N GLU A 23 -29.48 5.88 -5.14
CA GLU A 23 -29.08 6.68 -3.99
C GLU A 23 -28.39 7.91 -4.55
N VAL A 24 -29.15 9.00 -4.65
CA VAL A 24 -28.62 10.32 -4.94
C VAL A 24 -27.65 10.63 -3.81
N SER A 25 -26.35 10.58 -4.09
CA SER A 25 -25.33 10.93 -3.11
C SER A 25 -25.63 12.34 -2.60
N PRO A 26 -25.63 12.56 -1.27
CA PRO A 26 -25.98 13.87 -0.73
C PRO A 26 -25.04 14.94 -1.30
N PRO A 27 -25.57 16.13 -1.66
CA PRO A 27 -24.75 17.18 -2.24
C PRO A 27 -23.63 17.58 -1.26
N CYS A 28 -22.41 17.64 -1.79
CA CYS A 28 -21.22 18.03 -1.02
C CYS A 28 -21.44 19.39 -0.34
N SER A 29 -21.38 19.40 0.99
CA SER A 29 -21.63 20.59 1.81
C SER A 29 -20.59 21.68 1.53
N PHE A 30 -20.96 22.95 1.76
CA PHE A 30 -20.04 24.08 1.60
C PHE A 30 -18.66 23.86 2.30
N PRO A 31 -18.58 23.42 3.57
CA PRO A 31 -17.27 23.18 4.20
C PRO A 31 -16.48 22.06 3.51
N GLN A 32 -17.13 21.01 3.00
CA GLN A 32 -16.45 19.96 2.25
C GLN A 32 -15.91 20.47 0.91
N ARG A 33 -16.64 21.37 0.22
CA ARG A 33 -16.15 22.01 -1.01
C ARG A 33 -14.93 22.88 -0.77
N VAL A 34 -14.95 23.72 0.27
CA VAL A 34 -13.79 24.56 0.62
C VAL A 34 -12.58 23.69 0.96
N ARG A 35 -12.75 22.62 1.75
CA ARG A 35 -11.68 21.66 2.04
C ARG A 35 -11.15 20.98 0.77
N SER A 36 -12.03 20.57 -0.12
CA SER A 36 -11.65 19.96 -1.40
C SER A 36 -10.83 20.92 -2.26
N HIS A 37 -11.26 22.18 -2.39
CA HIS A 37 -10.49 23.20 -3.13
C HIS A 37 -9.14 23.51 -2.47
N TYR A 38 -9.07 23.56 -1.14
CA TYR A 38 -7.82 23.72 -0.41
C TYR A 38 -6.84 22.58 -0.74
N HIS A 39 -7.28 21.33 -0.67
CA HIS A 39 -6.44 20.18 -1.00
C HIS A 39 -6.04 20.16 -2.48
N ALA A 40 -6.97 20.48 -3.39
CA ALA A 40 -6.67 20.55 -4.82
C ALA A 40 -5.64 21.64 -5.15
N PHE A 41 -5.75 22.81 -4.54
CA PHE A 41 -4.76 23.89 -4.69
C PHE A 41 -3.37 23.43 -4.27
N TRP A 42 -3.23 22.86 -3.07
CA TRP A 42 -1.94 22.39 -2.57
C TRP A 42 -1.38 21.22 -3.37
N TYR A 43 -2.26 20.32 -3.83
CA TYR A 43 -1.90 19.24 -4.73
C TYR A 43 -1.28 19.80 -6.02
N HIS A 44 -2.00 20.66 -6.75
CA HIS A 44 -1.51 21.22 -8.01
C HIS A 44 -0.26 22.10 -7.84
N LEU A 45 -0.16 22.81 -6.72
CA LEU A 45 1.04 23.58 -6.41
C LEU A 45 2.25 22.66 -6.17
N GLY A 46 2.06 21.57 -5.43
CA GLY A 46 3.09 20.55 -5.20
C GLY A 46 3.56 19.92 -6.52
N GLU A 47 2.63 19.49 -7.37
CA GLU A 47 2.94 18.91 -8.69
C GLU A 47 3.72 19.87 -9.60
N ARG A 48 3.45 21.18 -9.53
CA ARG A 48 4.15 22.18 -10.35
C ARG A 48 5.54 22.52 -9.82
N LEU A 49 5.71 22.58 -8.51
CA LEU A 49 6.99 22.94 -7.89
C LEU A 49 7.95 21.76 -7.83
N ALA A 50 7.42 20.52 -7.79
CA ALA A 50 8.20 19.30 -7.63
C ALA A 50 9.25 19.40 -6.51
N TRP A 51 8.88 20.07 -5.40
CA TRP A 51 9.82 20.40 -4.33
C TRP A 51 10.46 19.15 -3.74
N SER A 52 11.78 19.22 -3.53
CA SER A 52 12.57 18.15 -2.93
C SER A 52 13.72 18.73 -2.10
N ARG A 53 13.99 18.12 -0.95
CA ARG A 53 15.21 18.38 -0.14
C ARG A 53 16.31 17.34 -0.40
N GLY A 54 16.10 16.44 -1.35
CA GLY A 54 16.91 15.24 -1.54
C GLY A 54 16.44 14.07 -0.67
N ILE A 55 17.21 12.98 -0.69
CA ILE A 55 16.85 11.71 -0.05
C ILE A 55 16.72 11.87 1.46
N TYR A 56 15.56 11.52 2.01
CA TYR A 56 15.36 11.47 3.46
C TYR A 56 16.02 10.22 4.04
N ARG A 57 16.69 10.35 5.19
CA ARG A 57 17.29 9.22 5.90
C ARG A 57 16.84 9.20 7.35
N GLU A 58 16.31 8.06 7.76
CA GLU A 58 16.04 7.79 9.17
C GLU A 58 17.33 7.47 9.93
N GLN A 59 17.34 7.75 11.23
CA GLN A 59 18.35 7.24 12.13
C GLN A 59 17.88 5.88 12.67
N PRO A 60 18.60 4.78 12.39
CA PRO A 60 18.20 3.47 12.86
C PRO A 60 18.28 3.37 14.38
N VAL A 61 17.28 2.73 15.01
CA VAL A 61 17.27 2.54 16.46
C VAL A 61 18.25 1.45 16.91
N GLN A 62 18.69 0.56 16.01
CA GLN A 62 19.55 -0.60 16.25
C GLN A 62 18.91 -1.70 17.09
N GLU A 63 18.25 -1.35 18.19
CA GLU A 63 17.55 -2.26 19.09
C GLU A 63 16.14 -1.72 19.40
N LEU A 64 15.16 -2.61 19.50
CA LEU A 64 13.81 -2.22 19.87
C LEU A 64 13.68 -2.15 21.39
N HIS A 65 13.12 -1.05 21.88
CA HIS A 65 12.85 -0.83 23.29
C HIS A 65 11.34 -0.81 23.58
N ASP A 66 10.97 -0.87 24.86
CA ASP A 66 9.59 -0.73 25.36
C ASP A 66 8.58 -1.73 24.78
N LEU A 67 9.03 -2.94 24.45
CA LEU A 67 8.19 -4.02 23.95
C LEU A 67 7.53 -4.79 25.10
N THR A 68 6.23 -5.07 24.95
CA THR A 68 5.57 -6.10 25.78
C THR A 68 6.14 -7.49 25.45
N GLY A 69 6.06 -8.43 26.39
CA GLY A 69 6.56 -9.80 26.17
C GLY A 69 5.95 -10.47 24.92
N VAL A 70 4.64 -10.26 24.69
CA VAL A 70 3.93 -10.78 23.51
C VAL A 70 4.45 -10.15 22.21
N GLN A 71 4.67 -8.84 22.19
CA GLN A 71 5.24 -8.15 21.02
C GLN A 71 6.65 -8.64 20.73
N TYR A 72 7.48 -8.77 21.77
CA TYR A 72 8.84 -9.27 21.62
C TYR A 72 8.86 -10.67 21.00
N GLU A 73 8.07 -11.60 21.53
CA GLU A 73 7.99 -12.96 20.99
C GLU A 73 7.49 -13.00 19.55
N ARG A 74 6.48 -12.18 19.22
CA ARG A 74 5.95 -12.12 17.85
C ARG A 74 6.98 -11.56 16.87
N ILE A 75 7.63 -10.45 17.22
CA ILE A 75 8.69 -9.85 16.42
C ILE A 75 9.85 -10.83 16.25
N ALA A 76 10.32 -11.46 17.33
CA ALA A 76 11.39 -12.45 17.28
C ALA A 76 11.03 -13.68 16.40
N SER A 77 9.75 -14.05 16.34
CA SER A 77 9.27 -15.08 15.40
C SER A 77 9.35 -14.60 13.95
N LEU A 78 8.88 -13.39 13.65
CA LEU A 78 8.93 -12.81 12.31
C LEU A 78 10.37 -12.62 11.82
N GLN A 79 11.24 -12.08 12.66
CA GLN A 79 12.67 -11.91 12.37
C GLN A 79 13.33 -13.23 11.97
N ARG A 80 13.07 -14.32 12.71
CA ARG A 80 13.62 -15.65 12.40
C ARG A 80 13.05 -16.22 11.12
N ARG A 81 11.73 -16.13 10.93
CA ARG A 81 11.03 -16.72 9.78
C ARG A 81 11.41 -16.03 8.48
N PHE A 82 11.45 -14.70 8.47
CA PHE A 82 11.70 -13.89 7.27
C PHE A 82 13.16 -13.46 7.12
N ARG A 83 14.01 -13.68 8.15
CA ARG A 83 15.43 -13.29 8.19
C ARG A 83 15.63 -11.78 8.01
N VAL A 84 14.89 -11.00 8.80
CA VAL A 84 14.91 -9.53 8.72
C VAL A 84 15.13 -8.89 10.08
N ARG A 85 15.63 -7.65 10.04
CA ARG A 85 15.81 -6.76 11.18
C ARG A 85 15.55 -5.31 10.77
N PHE A 86 14.31 -4.88 10.81
CA PHE A 86 13.90 -3.54 10.37
C PHE A 86 14.51 -2.41 11.20
N GLU A 87 14.75 -2.66 12.49
CA GLU A 87 15.38 -1.73 13.44
C GLU A 87 16.80 -1.31 13.06
N GLN A 88 17.48 -2.08 12.20
CA GLN A 88 18.81 -1.75 11.67
C GLN A 88 18.80 -0.66 10.61
N HIS A 89 17.62 -0.34 10.06
CA HIS A 89 17.47 0.61 8.95
C HIS A 89 16.47 1.73 9.23
N ALA A 90 15.67 1.61 10.29
CA ALA A 90 14.58 2.52 10.58
C ALA A 90 14.53 2.92 12.06
N THR A 91 13.87 4.04 12.33
CA THR A 91 13.50 4.46 13.68
C THR A 91 12.62 3.41 14.36
N GLN A 92 12.54 3.42 15.70
CA GLN A 92 11.68 2.51 16.46
C GLN A 92 10.24 2.50 15.95
N MET A 93 9.64 3.68 15.76
CA MET A 93 8.26 3.79 15.29
C MET A 93 8.07 3.16 13.91
N THR A 94 8.95 3.46 12.95
CA THR A 94 8.85 2.92 11.59
C THR A 94 9.11 1.40 11.58
N ALA A 95 10.12 0.93 12.31
CA ALA A 95 10.44 -0.50 12.41
C ALA A 95 9.27 -1.30 13.00
N LEU A 96 8.63 -0.80 14.06
CA LEU A 96 7.46 -1.46 14.66
C LEU A 96 6.29 -1.54 13.67
N ARG A 97 5.99 -0.46 12.94
CA ARG A 97 4.97 -0.49 11.88
C ARG A 97 5.32 -1.49 10.77
N GLN A 98 6.60 -1.66 10.44
CA GLN A 98 7.04 -2.63 9.43
C GLN A 98 6.82 -4.06 9.93
N TYR A 99 7.10 -4.34 11.20
CA TYR A 99 6.75 -5.63 11.81
C TYR A 99 5.24 -5.87 11.85
N ASP A 100 4.44 -4.87 12.25
CA ASP A 100 2.99 -4.98 12.28
C ASP A 100 2.43 -5.30 10.88
N TYR A 101 2.94 -4.62 9.85
CA TYR A 101 2.50 -4.88 8.48
C TYR A 101 2.94 -6.26 7.95
N LEU A 102 4.16 -6.68 8.27
CA LEU A 102 4.64 -8.02 7.95
C LEU A 102 3.80 -9.10 8.66
N ASP A 103 3.41 -8.83 9.89
CA ASP A 103 2.55 -9.71 10.69
C ASP A 103 1.18 -9.88 10.04
N LEU A 104 0.56 -8.78 9.61
CA LEU A 104 -0.72 -8.79 8.91
C LEU A 104 -0.67 -9.61 7.61
N LEU A 105 0.40 -9.46 6.82
CA LEU A 105 0.60 -10.26 5.62
C LEU A 105 0.77 -11.75 5.96
N ASP A 106 1.59 -12.06 6.95
CA ASP A 106 1.84 -13.45 7.39
C ASP A 106 0.55 -14.14 7.87
N GLN A 107 -0.20 -13.48 8.74
CA GLN A 107 -1.45 -14.00 9.27
C GLN A 107 -2.51 -14.10 8.17
N GLY A 108 -2.64 -13.08 7.32
CA GLY A 108 -3.61 -13.04 6.23
C GLY A 108 -3.40 -14.18 5.23
N TRP A 109 -2.16 -14.39 4.78
CA TRP A 109 -1.84 -15.49 3.86
C TRP A 109 -2.06 -16.85 4.50
N SER A 110 -1.66 -16.99 5.77
CA SER A 110 -1.82 -18.25 6.51
C SER A 110 -3.31 -18.58 6.70
N ALA A 111 -4.14 -17.60 7.06
CA ALA A 111 -5.58 -17.77 7.24
C ALA A 111 -6.28 -18.18 5.93
N LEU A 112 -5.86 -17.60 4.80
CA LEU A 112 -6.37 -17.92 3.48
C LEU A 112 -5.73 -19.17 2.85
N ARG A 113 -4.78 -19.82 3.55
CA ARG A 113 -3.98 -20.96 3.06
C ARG A 113 -3.32 -20.68 1.71
N LEU A 114 -2.98 -19.41 1.46
CA LEU A 114 -2.32 -18.99 0.25
C LEU A 114 -0.85 -19.33 0.33
N ARG A 115 -0.30 -19.82 -0.78
CA ARG A 115 1.15 -19.88 -0.92
C ARG A 115 1.65 -18.50 -1.30
N VAL A 116 2.70 -18.04 -0.61
CA VAL A 116 3.38 -16.81 -1.01
C VAL A 116 4.04 -17.08 -2.37
N SER A 117 3.57 -16.38 -3.40
CA SER A 117 4.25 -16.38 -4.70
C SER A 117 5.51 -15.55 -4.56
N THR A 118 6.68 -16.19 -4.73
CA THR A 118 7.96 -15.50 -4.71
C THR A 118 8.37 -15.11 -6.11
N GLY A 119 8.96 -13.92 -6.27
CA GLY A 119 9.41 -13.41 -7.57
C GLY A 119 8.31 -12.70 -8.36
N GLY A 120 8.62 -12.35 -9.61
CA GLY A 120 7.73 -11.54 -10.45
C GLY A 120 7.72 -10.07 -10.06
N THR A 121 6.86 -9.30 -10.73
CA THR A 121 6.70 -7.87 -10.47
C THR A 121 5.59 -7.64 -9.46
N VAL A 122 5.91 -6.95 -8.38
CA VAL A 122 4.93 -6.47 -7.40
C VAL A 122 4.71 -4.98 -7.63
N GLN A 123 3.47 -4.59 -7.87
CA GLN A 123 3.06 -3.20 -8.04
C GLN A 123 2.15 -2.80 -6.88
N ASP A 124 2.55 -1.75 -6.17
CA ASP A 124 1.84 -1.20 -5.03
C ASP A 124 1.26 0.17 -5.40
N ILE A 125 -0.05 0.22 -5.58
CA ILE A 125 -0.77 1.41 -6.03
C ILE A 125 -1.32 2.16 -4.82
N GLY A 126 -1.00 3.45 -4.71
CA GLY A 126 -1.27 4.23 -3.50
C GLY A 126 -0.23 3.96 -2.42
N SER A 127 1.04 3.85 -2.83
CA SER A 127 2.15 3.44 -1.96
C SER A 127 2.51 4.43 -0.85
N SER A 128 1.84 5.59 -0.76
CA SER A 128 2.16 6.65 0.20
C SER A 128 3.64 7.06 0.07
N ASN A 129 4.34 7.30 1.16
CA ASN A 129 5.80 7.51 1.17
C ASN A 129 6.60 6.21 1.12
N PHE A 130 5.95 5.08 0.84
CA PHE A 130 6.54 3.76 0.64
C PHE A 130 7.42 3.24 1.79
N TRP A 131 7.11 3.67 3.03
CA TRP A 131 7.82 3.24 4.24
C TRP A 131 7.83 1.72 4.45
N TYR A 132 6.87 1.00 3.87
CA TYR A 132 6.73 -0.45 3.98
C TYR A 132 7.29 -1.22 2.78
N ALA A 133 7.98 -0.57 1.83
CA ALA A 133 8.66 -1.26 0.75
C ALA A 133 9.58 -2.41 1.23
N PRO A 134 10.36 -2.27 2.32
CA PRO A 134 11.17 -3.37 2.84
C PRO A 134 10.34 -4.59 3.25
N VAL A 135 9.11 -4.38 3.72
CA VAL A 135 8.18 -5.45 4.09
C VAL A 135 7.72 -6.22 2.85
N LEU A 136 7.30 -5.51 1.81
CA LEU A 136 6.88 -6.13 0.55
C LEU A 136 8.03 -6.89 -0.11
N HIS A 137 9.23 -6.29 -0.10
CA HIS A 137 10.43 -6.92 -0.63
C HIS A 137 10.76 -8.21 0.13
N THR A 138 10.64 -8.19 1.46
CA THR A 138 10.86 -9.35 2.34
C THR A 138 9.86 -10.46 2.09
N PHE A 139 8.57 -10.10 2.02
CA PHE A 139 7.48 -11.06 1.96
C PHE A 139 7.37 -11.70 0.57
N PHE A 140 7.30 -10.87 -0.49
CA PHE A 140 7.09 -11.35 -1.86
C PHE A 140 8.39 -11.71 -2.59
N ARG A 141 9.55 -11.24 -2.12
CA ARG A 141 10.86 -11.43 -2.81
C ARG A 141 10.76 -11.16 -4.32
N PRO A 142 10.24 -9.99 -4.72
CA PRO A 142 9.93 -9.71 -6.11
C PRO A 142 11.22 -9.63 -6.96
N THR A 143 11.11 -9.91 -8.25
CA THR A 143 12.17 -9.56 -9.21
C THR A 143 12.17 -8.06 -9.50
N LYS A 144 11.02 -7.39 -9.35
CA LYS A 144 10.86 -5.94 -9.45
C LYS A 144 9.75 -5.47 -8.51
N LEU A 145 10.02 -4.45 -7.69
CA LEU A 145 9.03 -3.83 -6.81
C LEU A 145 8.76 -2.40 -7.29
N ILE A 146 7.50 -2.04 -7.48
CA ILE A 146 7.12 -0.73 -8.00
C ILE A 146 6.07 -0.11 -7.07
N GLY A 147 6.38 1.03 -6.45
CA GLY A 147 5.40 1.88 -5.78
C GLY A 147 4.89 2.95 -6.73
N VAL A 148 3.58 3.16 -6.80
CA VAL A 148 2.96 4.23 -7.57
C VAL A 148 2.12 5.10 -6.65
N GLU A 149 2.36 6.41 -6.69
CA GLU A 149 1.67 7.38 -5.85
C GLU A 149 1.37 8.66 -6.64
N VAL A 150 0.17 9.20 -6.48
CA VAL A 150 -0.25 10.43 -7.16
C VAL A 150 0.19 11.68 -6.40
N GLU A 151 0.25 11.64 -5.06
CA GLU A 151 0.67 12.78 -4.23
C GLU A 151 2.17 12.73 -3.86
N GLY A 152 3.04 12.31 -4.78
CA GLY A 152 4.48 12.16 -4.51
C GLY A 152 5.17 13.46 -4.09
N HIS A 153 4.67 14.61 -4.55
CA HIS A 153 5.25 15.92 -4.20
C HIS A 153 4.64 16.57 -2.94
N ARG A 154 3.78 15.86 -2.20
CA ARG A 154 3.23 16.38 -0.95
C ARG A 154 4.34 16.60 0.07
N MET A 155 4.47 17.84 0.56
CA MET A 155 5.45 18.21 1.57
C MET A 155 4.97 17.87 2.98
N TYR A 156 5.91 17.38 3.80
CA TYR A 156 5.76 17.25 5.24
C TYR A 156 6.25 18.50 5.97
N ILE A 157 5.92 18.60 7.26
CA ILE A 157 6.28 19.76 8.11
C ILE A 157 7.79 20.00 8.23
N ASN A 158 8.60 18.97 8.01
CA ASN A 158 10.07 19.05 8.00
C ASN A 158 10.63 19.45 6.62
N GLY A 159 9.77 19.79 5.66
CA GLY A 159 10.14 20.26 4.33
C GLY A 159 10.58 19.18 3.34
N TYR A 160 10.64 17.91 3.74
CA TYR A 160 10.83 16.80 2.81
C TYR A 160 9.51 16.46 2.12
N SER A 161 9.58 16.03 0.87
CA SER A 161 8.42 15.53 0.13
C SER A 161 8.16 14.05 0.42
N ARG A 162 6.97 13.56 0.07
CA ARG A 162 6.65 12.13 0.07
C ARG A 162 7.63 11.33 -0.79
N HIS A 163 8.01 11.87 -1.94
CA HIS A 163 9.02 11.30 -2.82
C HIS A 163 10.39 11.20 -2.13
N ASP A 164 10.83 12.23 -1.40
CA ASP A 164 12.11 12.21 -0.67
C ASP A 164 12.18 11.07 0.34
N TYR A 165 11.07 10.83 1.05
CA TYR A 165 10.91 9.67 1.94
C TYR A 165 10.92 8.35 1.18
N ALA A 166 10.16 8.24 0.10
CA ALA A 166 10.10 7.02 -0.70
C ALA A 166 11.48 6.63 -1.23
N GLN A 167 12.23 7.58 -1.81
CA GLN A 167 13.60 7.37 -2.25
C GLN A 167 14.50 6.92 -1.10
N GLY A 168 14.31 7.48 0.10
CA GLY A 168 15.00 7.04 1.32
C GLY A 168 14.77 5.59 1.68
N TYR A 169 13.51 5.14 1.67
CA TYR A 169 13.16 3.78 2.05
C TYR A 169 13.54 2.71 1.01
N ILE A 170 13.64 3.10 -0.27
CA ILE A 170 13.97 2.16 -1.35
C ILE A 170 15.44 2.18 -1.77
N GLN A 171 16.26 3.13 -1.28
CA GLN A 171 17.65 3.33 -1.76
C GLN A 171 18.50 2.06 -1.71
N ASP A 172 18.29 1.20 -0.71
CA ASP A 172 19.06 -0.02 -0.46
C ASP A 172 18.27 -1.29 -0.86
N LEU A 173 17.09 -1.14 -1.46
CA LEU A 173 16.27 -2.25 -1.94
C LEU A 173 16.56 -2.52 -3.42
N PRO A 174 16.99 -3.73 -3.80
CA PRO A 174 17.30 -4.03 -5.18
C PRO A 174 16.02 -3.99 -6.05
N ASN A 175 16.18 -3.58 -7.31
CA ASN A 175 15.13 -3.57 -8.33
C ASN A 175 13.80 -2.93 -7.87
N THR A 176 13.91 -1.87 -7.05
CA THR A 176 12.75 -1.17 -6.47
C THR A 176 12.65 0.24 -7.04
N GLU A 177 11.46 0.61 -7.49
CA GLU A 177 11.17 1.91 -8.12
C GLU A 177 9.98 2.57 -7.42
N PHE A 178 9.96 3.90 -7.45
CA PHE A 178 8.83 4.71 -6.98
C PHE A 178 8.46 5.74 -8.05
N HIS A 179 7.21 5.70 -8.50
CA HIS A 179 6.70 6.55 -9.59
C HIS A 179 5.64 7.49 -9.07
N ILE A 180 5.80 8.78 -9.39
CA ILE A 180 4.80 9.81 -9.11
C ILE A 180 3.87 9.93 -10.31
N GLN A 181 2.75 9.22 -10.30
CA GLN A 181 1.84 9.14 -11.46
C GLN A 181 0.38 8.93 -11.02
N ASP A 182 -0.56 9.44 -11.83
CA ASP A 182 -1.96 9.01 -11.73
C ASP A 182 -2.08 7.58 -12.25
N TYR A 183 -2.52 6.66 -11.40
CA TYR A 183 -2.71 5.26 -11.75
C TYR A 183 -3.56 5.05 -13.03
N ARG A 184 -4.51 5.94 -13.31
CA ARG A 184 -5.33 5.86 -14.54
C ARG A 184 -4.53 6.01 -15.82
N HIS A 185 -3.37 6.66 -15.74
CA HIS A 185 -2.44 6.84 -16.86
C HIS A 185 -1.18 6.00 -16.70
N TYR A 186 -1.07 5.21 -15.63
CA TYR A 186 0.05 4.33 -15.41
C TYR A 186 -0.06 3.13 -16.35
N CYS A 187 0.71 3.15 -17.44
CA CYS A 187 0.95 1.97 -18.25
C CYS A 187 2.07 1.18 -17.57
N SER A 188 1.80 -0.08 -17.20
CA SER A 188 2.87 -0.97 -16.74
C SER A 188 3.98 -1.00 -17.81
N PRO A 189 5.25 -0.81 -17.42
CA PRO A 189 6.36 -1.14 -18.30
C PRO A 189 6.37 -2.63 -18.64
#